data_AF-A0A7S3DE67-F1
#
_entry.id   AF-A0A7S3DE67-F1
#
_cell.length_a   1.000
_cell.length_b   1.000
_cell.length_c   1.000
_cell.angle_alpha   90.00
_cell.angle_beta   90.00
_cell.angle_gamma   90.00
#
_symmetry.space_group_name_H-M   'P 1'
#
loop_
_entity.id
_entity.type
_entity.pdbx_description
1 polymer ?
#
loop_
_entity_poly.entity_id
_entity_poly.type
_entity_poly.pdbx_seq_one_letter_code
_entity_poly.pdbx_strand_id
1 'polypeptide(L)'
;RLLKGVEKLRETSIKVAEMKVQLKAEVAVASDAKAAAENLLAELGRETASVEEHKRKAQEEQELIGKIKKEVDLQQGEYEKELKSAEPFVLAADDAVKNLDKKSLIEMKSFQVPPKEIEMVAAAVMVLLNCAVTDEDGAGSDGEKKSDISWNAAKKRMARVDVFVRELMTFDKD
;
A
#
# COMPACT_ATOMS: atom_id res chain seq x y z
N ARG A 1 -84.50 -24.97 -47.93
CA ARG A 1 -83.48 -23.89 -48.02
C ARG A 1 -83.56 -22.91 -46.83
N LEU A 2 -84.76 -22.46 -46.42
CA LEU A 2 -84.94 -21.53 -45.29
C LEU A 2 -84.54 -22.09 -43.91
N LEU A 3 -84.92 -23.33 -43.58
CA LEU A 3 -84.54 -24.00 -42.31
C LEU A 3 -83.02 -24.01 -42.06
N LYS A 4 -82.23 -24.39 -43.06
CA LYS A 4 -80.76 -24.38 -43.00
C LYS A 4 -80.17 -22.99 -42.80
N GLY A 5 -80.85 -21.93 -43.26
CA GLY A 5 -80.42 -20.54 -43.07
C GLY A 5 -80.65 -20.07 -41.63
N VAL A 6 -81.81 -20.40 -41.05
CA VAL A 6 -82.14 -20.06 -39.65
C VAL A 6 -81.24 -20.80 -38.66
N GLU A 7 -80.96 -22.08 -38.92
CA GLU A 7 -80.05 -22.88 -38.09
C GLU A 7 -78.62 -22.32 -38.10
N LYS A 8 -78.10 -21.95 -39.27
CA LYS A 8 -76.80 -21.29 -39.41
C LYS A 8 -76.74 -19.93 -38.70
N LEU A 9 -77.83 -19.16 -38.75
CA LEU A 9 -77.93 -17.88 -38.04
C LEU A 9 -77.88 -18.06 -36.52
N ARG A 10 -78.50 -19.13 -36.02
CA ARG A 10 -78.47 -19.50 -34.60
C ARG A 10 -77.07 -19.96 -34.18
N GLU A 11 -76.43 -20.80 -34.97
CA GLU A 11 -75.05 -21.25 -34.73
C GLU A 11 -74.05 -20.09 -34.73
N THR A 12 -74.15 -19.17 -35.69
CA THR A 12 -73.28 -17.99 -35.71
C THR A 12 -73.55 -17.06 -34.54
N SER A 13 -74.81 -16.91 -34.10
CA SER A 13 -75.13 -16.12 -32.91
C SER A 13 -74.48 -16.69 -31.64
N ILE A 14 -74.52 -18.02 -31.46
CA ILE A 14 -73.84 -18.71 -30.34
C ILE A 14 -72.32 -18.52 -30.43
N LYS A 15 -71.73 -18.74 -31.61
CA LYS A 15 -70.29 -18.53 -31.84
C LYS A 15 -69.85 -17.10 -31.55
N VAL A 16 -70.64 -16.11 -31.96
CA VAL A 16 -70.37 -14.70 -31.69
C VAL A 16 -70.46 -14.41 -30.19
N ALA A 17 -71.40 -15.03 -29.47
CA ALA A 17 -71.49 -14.89 -28.02
C ALA A 17 -70.25 -15.50 -27.31
N GLU A 18 -69.81 -16.69 -27.72
CA GLU A 18 -68.61 -17.35 -27.20
C GLU A 18 -67.34 -16.54 -27.48
N MET A 19 -67.17 -16.06 -28.72
CA MET A 19 -66.03 -15.21 -29.09
C MET A 19 -65.99 -13.90 -28.30
N LYS A 20 -67.15 -13.31 -27.99
CA LYS A 20 -67.20 -12.11 -27.14
C LYS A 20 -66.75 -12.38 -25.70
N VAL A 21 -67.04 -13.57 -25.17
CA VAL A 21 -66.58 -13.97 -23.83
C VAL A 21 -65.07 -14.21 -23.83
N GLN A 22 -64.56 -14.95 -24.82
CA GLN A 22 -63.12 -15.20 -24.99
C GLN A 22 -62.33 -13.90 -25.18
N LEU A 23 -62.83 -13.00 -26.03
CA LEU A 23 -62.20 -11.70 -26.27
C LEU A 23 -62.08 -10.86 -25.00
N LYS A 24 -63.12 -10.87 -24.14
CA LYS A 24 -63.05 -10.17 -22.84
C LYS A 24 -61.98 -10.76 -21.92
N ALA A 25 -61.86 -12.09 -21.89
CA ALA A 25 -60.84 -12.77 -21.10
C ALA A 25 -59.42 -12.45 -21.62
N GLU A 26 -59.21 -12.51 -22.93
CA GLU A 26 -57.91 -12.19 -23.54
C GLU A 26 -57.52 -10.72 -23.35
N VAL A 27 -58.47 -9.80 -23.45
CA VAL A 27 -58.23 -8.37 -23.18
C VAL A 27 -57.79 -8.14 -21.74
N ALA A 28 -58.38 -8.85 -20.76
CA ALA A 28 -57.96 -8.77 -19.37
C ALA A 28 -56.53 -9.30 -19.19
N VAL A 29 -56.22 -10.48 -19.73
CA VAL A 29 -54.87 -11.07 -19.68
C VAL A 29 -53.83 -10.17 -20.35
N ALA A 30 -54.14 -9.59 -21.51
CA ALA A 30 -53.25 -8.67 -22.20
C ALA A 30 -53.02 -7.37 -21.40
N SER A 31 -54.05 -6.86 -20.73
CA SER A 31 -53.95 -5.69 -19.85
C SER A 31 -53.04 -5.98 -18.65
N ASP A 32 -53.22 -7.12 -17.99
CA ASP A 32 -52.41 -7.53 -16.84
C ASP A 32 -50.95 -7.75 -17.25
N ALA A 33 -50.71 -8.39 -18.40
CA ALA A 33 -49.37 -8.60 -18.94
C ALA A 33 -48.68 -7.26 -19.27
N LYS A 34 -49.42 -6.29 -19.83
CA LYS A 34 -48.90 -4.94 -20.11
C LYS A 34 -48.52 -4.22 -18.82
N ALA A 35 -49.36 -4.26 -17.79
CA ALA A 35 -49.06 -3.64 -16.50
C ALA A 35 -47.83 -4.27 -15.82
N ALA A 36 -47.69 -5.60 -15.89
CA ALA A 36 -46.51 -6.29 -15.39
C ALA A 36 -45.23 -5.87 -16.14
N ALA A 37 -45.28 -5.75 -17.46
CA ALA A 37 -44.15 -5.30 -18.28
C ALA A 37 -43.76 -3.84 -17.98
N GLU A 38 -44.73 -2.95 -17.79
CA GLU A 38 -44.47 -1.54 -17.43
C GLU A 38 -43.80 -1.42 -16.06
N ASN A 39 -44.24 -2.20 -15.07
CA ASN A 39 -43.61 -2.24 -13.74
C ASN A 39 -42.16 -2.74 -13.82
N LEU A 40 -41.92 -3.82 -14.58
CA LEU A 40 -40.58 -4.40 -14.72
C LEU A 40 -39.64 -3.45 -15.48
N LEU A 41 -40.16 -2.73 -16.48
CA LEU A 41 -39.40 -1.68 -17.17
C LEU A 41 -39.04 -0.52 -16.23
N ALA A 42 -39.94 -0.10 -15.35
CA ALA A 42 -39.67 0.93 -14.36
C ALA A 42 -38.64 0.50 -13.31
N GLU A 43 -38.62 -0.77 -12.93
CA GLU A 43 -37.61 -1.34 -12.03
C GLU A 43 -36.24 -1.42 -12.71
N LEU A 44 -36.17 -1.96 -13.93
CA LEU A 44 -34.95 -1.99 -14.73
C LEU A 44 -34.37 -0.59 -14.98
N GLY A 45 -35.23 0.41 -15.21
CA GLY A 45 -34.80 1.79 -15.37
C GLY A 45 -34.12 2.36 -14.11
N ARG A 46 -34.67 2.05 -12.92
CA ARG A 46 -34.06 2.45 -11.64
C ARG A 46 -32.74 1.73 -11.38
N GLU A 47 -32.70 0.42 -11.64
CA GLU A 47 -31.49 -0.38 -11.44
C GLU A 47 -30.37 0.07 -12.40
N THR A 48 -30.69 0.30 -13.67
CA THR A 48 -29.72 0.79 -14.67
C THR A 48 -29.14 2.16 -14.27
N ALA A 49 -29.99 3.06 -13.76
CA ALA A 49 -29.53 4.37 -13.28
C ALA A 49 -28.57 4.24 -12.08
N SER A 50 -28.88 3.34 -11.14
CA SER A 50 -27.99 3.07 -10.00
C SER A 50 -26.66 2.47 -10.46
N VAL A 51 -26.68 1.49 -11.37
CA VAL A 51 -25.47 0.85 -11.91
C VAL A 51 -24.57 1.87 -12.61
N GLU A 52 -25.14 2.76 -13.44
CA GLU A 52 -24.36 3.81 -14.11
C GLU A 52 -23.77 4.82 -13.12
N GLU A 53 -24.47 5.16 -12.03
CA GLU A 53 -23.90 6.00 -10.96
C GLU A 53 -22.70 5.33 -10.28
N HIS A 54 -22.83 4.05 -9.91
CA HIS A 54 -21.75 3.29 -9.29
C HIS A 54 -20.56 3.14 -10.23
N LYS A 55 -20.81 2.88 -11.52
CA LYS A 55 -19.78 2.78 -12.55
C LYS A 55 -19.03 4.09 -12.73
N ARG A 56 -19.72 5.24 -12.74
CA ARG A 56 -19.10 6.57 -12.79
C ARG A 56 -18.17 6.79 -11.60
N LYS A 57 -18.62 6.50 -10.38
CA LYS A 57 -17.79 6.62 -9.16
C LYS A 57 -16.56 5.69 -9.21
N ALA A 58 -16.74 4.45 -9.66
CA ALA A 58 -15.64 3.50 -9.79
C ALA A 58 -14.60 3.96 -10.83
N GLN A 59 -15.03 4.55 -11.95
CA GLN A 59 -14.13 5.12 -12.95
C GLN A 59 -13.32 6.29 -12.38
N GLU A 60 -13.97 7.20 -11.65
CA GLU A 60 -13.29 8.33 -10.98
C GLU A 60 -12.23 7.84 -9.98
N GLU A 61 -12.58 6.84 -9.16
CA GLU A 61 -11.66 6.25 -8.19
C GLU A 61 -10.50 5.52 -8.89
N GLN A 62 -10.77 4.79 -9.97
CA GLN A 62 -9.76 4.10 -10.76
C GLN A 62 -8.74 5.08 -11.37
N GLU A 63 -9.19 6.25 -11.84
CA GLU A 63 -8.29 7.29 -12.33
C GLU A 63 -7.39 7.86 -11.22
N LEU A 64 -7.94 8.08 -10.02
CA LEU A 64 -7.18 8.55 -8.86
C LEU A 64 -6.14 7.52 -8.43
N ILE A 65 -6.54 6.26 -8.28
CA ILE A 65 -5.63 5.15 -7.95
C ILE A 65 -4.54 5.03 -9.03
N GLY A 66 -4.90 5.18 -10.31
CA GLY A 66 -3.95 5.16 -11.41
C GLY A 66 -2.87 6.25 -11.32
N LYS A 67 -3.20 7.43 -10.79
CA LYS A 67 -2.22 8.51 -10.55
C LYS A 67 -1.32 8.18 -9.36
N ILE A 68 -1.91 7.79 -8.23
CA ILE A 68 -1.18 7.44 -7.01
C ILE A 68 -0.21 6.29 -7.27
N LYS A 69 -0.66 5.25 -7.99
CA LYS A 69 0.18 4.11 -8.33
C LYS A 69 1.42 4.53 -9.13
N LYS A 70 1.26 5.44 -10.10
CA LYS A 70 2.42 5.94 -10.87
C LYS A 70 3.40 6.73 -10.00
N GLU A 71 2.91 7.51 -9.06
CA GLU A 71 3.75 8.27 -8.12
C GLU A 71 4.51 7.33 -7.18
N VAL A 72 3.82 6.35 -6.61
CA VAL A 72 4.44 5.33 -5.75
C VAL A 72 5.45 4.49 -6.52
N ASP A 73 5.14 4.05 -7.75
CA ASP A 73 6.06 3.28 -8.58
C ASP A 73 7.32 4.10 -8.92
N LEU A 74 7.18 5.42 -9.14
CA LEU A 74 8.30 6.32 -9.37
C LEU A 74 9.17 6.46 -8.12
N GLN A 75 8.56 6.77 -6.97
CA GLN A 75 9.25 6.90 -5.69
C GLN A 75 9.96 5.61 -5.31
N GLN A 76 9.29 4.46 -5.45
CA GLN A 76 9.90 3.15 -5.20
C GLN A 76 11.14 2.96 -6.08
N GLY A 77 11.06 3.30 -7.37
CA GLY A 77 12.21 3.21 -8.28
C GLY A 77 13.38 4.12 -7.87
N GLU A 78 13.10 5.32 -7.38
CA GLU A 78 14.12 6.25 -6.85
C GLU A 78 14.78 5.69 -5.58
N TYR A 79 14.00 5.21 -4.62
CA TYR A 79 14.52 4.61 -3.40
C TYR A 79 15.31 3.33 -3.65
N GLU A 80 14.85 2.46 -4.56
CA GLU A 80 15.60 1.25 -4.94
C GLU A 80 16.95 1.60 -5.56
N LYS A 81 17.01 2.69 -6.33
CA LYS A 81 18.27 3.17 -6.92
C LYS A 81 19.21 3.72 -5.85
N GLU A 82 18.70 4.49 -4.91
CA GLU A 82 19.48 5.01 -3.78
C GLU A 82 19.99 3.88 -2.89
N LEU A 83 19.12 2.90 -2.57
CA LEU A 83 19.49 1.72 -1.80
C LEU A 83 20.61 0.93 -2.48
N LYS A 84 20.47 0.62 -3.78
CA LYS A 84 21.51 -0.07 -4.56
C LYS A 84 22.81 0.73 -4.64
N SER A 85 22.73 2.06 -4.62
CA SER A 85 23.92 2.90 -4.56
C SER A 85 24.55 2.92 -3.17
N ALA A 86 23.78 2.74 -2.10
CA ALA A 86 24.24 2.75 -0.71
C ALA A 86 24.83 1.40 -0.26
N GLU A 87 24.24 0.28 -0.68
CA GLU A 87 24.68 -1.10 -0.43
C GLU A 87 26.20 -1.32 -0.58
N PRO A 88 26.86 -0.91 -1.69
CA PRO A 88 28.29 -1.15 -1.84
C PRO A 88 29.13 -0.37 -0.82
N PHE A 89 28.70 0.82 -0.39
CA PHE A 89 29.42 1.60 0.63
C PHE A 89 29.30 0.95 2.00
N VAL A 90 28.10 0.46 2.35
CA VAL A 90 27.88 -0.26 3.61
C VAL A 90 28.67 -1.56 3.64
N LEU A 91 28.69 -2.32 2.55
CA LEU A 91 29.46 -3.56 2.44
C LEU A 91 30.97 -3.29 2.51
N ALA A 92 31.46 -2.25 1.83
CA ALA A 92 32.87 -1.87 1.90
C ALA A 92 33.28 -1.42 3.30
N ALA A 93 32.40 -0.70 4.02
CA ALA A 93 32.64 -0.33 5.41
C ALA A 93 32.66 -1.56 6.34
N ASP A 94 31.75 -2.51 6.14
CA ASP A 94 31.70 -3.76 6.90
C ASP A 94 32.95 -4.63 6.71
N ASP A 95 33.44 -4.72 5.47
CA ASP A 95 34.69 -5.41 5.15
C ASP A 95 35.91 -4.70 5.76
N ALA A 96 35.94 -3.36 5.72
CA ALA A 96 37.00 -2.57 6.34
C ALA A 96 37.05 -2.77 7.87
N VAL A 97 35.89 -2.87 8.55
CA VAL A 97 35.82 -3.15 9.98
C VAL A 97 36.25 -4.59 10.31
N LYS A 98 35.91 -5.56 9.45
CA LYS A 98 36.36 -6.96 9.60
C LYS A 98 37.87 -7.14 9.42
N ASN A 99 38.48 -6.34 8.55
CA ASN A 99 39.92 -6.33 8.30
C ASN A 99 40.72 -5.55 9.38
N LEU A 100 40.07 -5.04 10.42
CA LEU A 100 40.71 -4.30 11.50
C LEU A 100 41.52 -5.22 12.43
N ASP A 101 42.84 -5.13 12.36
CA ASP A 101 43.73 -5.92 13.21
C ASP A 101 43.88 -5.33 14.62
N LYS A 102 43.86 -6.20 15.64
CA LYS A 102 43.97 -5.79 17.06
C LYS A 102 45.31 -5.11 17.37
N LYS A 103 46.39 -5.50 16.69
CA LYS A 103 47.72 -4.90 16.88
C LYS A 103 47.73 -3.45 16.40
N SER A 104 47.11 -3.18 15.25
CA SER A 104 47.00 -1.81 14.71
C SER A 104 46.21 -0.89 15.64
N LEU A 105 45.17 -1.38 16.31
CA LEU A 105 44.42 -0.62 17.31
C LEU A 105 45.23 -0.34 18.59
N ILE A 106 46.07 -1.30 19.02
CA ILE A 106 46.98 -1.11 20.16
C ILE A 106 48.04 -0.06 19.83
N GLU A 107 48.59 -0.10 18.62
CA GLU A 107 49.55 0.90 18.12
C GLU A 107 48.88 2.29 18.04
N MET A 108 47.66 2.38 17.52
CA MET A 108 46.88 3.62 17.48
C MET A 108 46.61 4.20 18.88
N LYS A 109 46.32 3.36 19.87
CA LYS A 109 46.14 3.79 21.26
C LYS A 109 47.43 4.38 21.87
N SER A 110 48.59 3.94 21.41
CA SER A 110 49.89 4.36 21.95
C SER A 110 50.25 5.82 21.60
N PHE A 111 49.58 6.42 20.62
CA PHE A 111 49.74 7.83 20.29
C PHE A 111 49.39 8.73 21.50
N GLN A 112 50.36 9.56 21.90
CA GLN A 112 50.17 10.58 22.94
C GLN A 112 49.48 11.82 22.36
N VAL A 113 49.79 12.16 21.12
CA VAL A 113 49.14 13.20 20.32
C VAL A 113 48.74 12.54 18.99
N PRO A 114 47.44 12.28 18.74
CA PRO A 114 47.01 11.73 17.47
C PRO A 114 47.10 12.80 16.36
N PRO A 115 47.37 12.41 15.11
CA PRO A 115 47.11 13.26 13.94
C PRO A 115 45.64 13.71 13.90
N LYS A 116 45.38 14.90 13.37
CA LYS A 116 44.06 15.53 13.37
C LYS A 116 43.00 14.67 12.70
N GLU A 117 43.37 13.97 11.63
CA GLU A 117 42.51 13.07 10.88
C GLU A 117 42.05 11.87 11.73
N ILE A 118 42.97 11.31 12.53
CA ILE A 118 42.69 10.20 13.44
C ILE A 118 41.82 10.67 14.60
N GLU A 119 42.07 11.87 15.13
CA GLU A 119 41.24 12.48 16.16
C GLU A 119 39.80 12.71 15.68
N MET A 120 39.62 13.22 14.46
CA MET A 120 38.30 13.43 13.87
C MET A 120 37.54 12.12 13.65
N VAL A 121 38.20 11.07 13.13
CA VAL A 121 37.58 9.76 12.94
C VAL A 121 37.22 9.11 14.29
N ALA A 122 38.10 9.20 15.28
CA ALA A 122 37.83 8.69 16.62
C ALA A 122 36.65 9.42 17.29
N ALA A 123 36.56 10.75 17.12
CA ALA A 123 35.43 11.53 17.59
C ALA A 123 34.11 11.12 16.91
N ALA A 124 34.12 10.92 15.58
CA ALA A 124 32.94 10.49 14.83
C ALA A 124 32.42 9.11 15.28
N VAL A 125 33.33 8.15 15.50
CA VAL A 125 32.99 6.81 16.01
C VAL A 125 32.40 6.89 17.43
N MET A 126 32.94 7.76 18.28
CA MET A 126 32.40 7.96 19.63
C MET A 126 30.99 8.55 19.60
N VAL A 127 30.69 9.47 18.67
CA VAL A 127 29.33 10.01 18.50
C VAL A 127 28.36 8.91 18.06
N LEU A 128 28.72 8.11 17.05
CA LEU A 128 27.87 7.02 16.55
C LEU A 128 27.57 5.97 17.63
N LEU A 129 28.59 5.53 18.38
CA LEU A 129 28.43 4.55 19.45
C LEU A 129 27.69 5.07 20.69
N ASN A 130 27.65 6.38 20.90
CA ASN A 130 26.96 7.00 22.03
C ASN A 130 25.51 7.40 21.68
N CYS A 131 25.21 7.69 20.42
CA CYS A 131 23.86 7.99 19.93
C CYS A 131 23.02 6.72 19.71
N ALA A 132 23.63 5.57 19.41
CA ALA A 132 22.91 4.30 19.21
C ALA A 132 22.35 3.65 20.50
N VAL A 133 22.20 4.40 21.60
CA VAL A 133 21.56 3.94 22.85
C VAL A 133 20.22 4.66 23.08
N THR A 134 19.51 4.94 22.00
CA THR A 134 18.12 5.41 22.08
C THR A 134 17.27 4.43 21.28
N ASP A 135 16.70 3.47 22.00
CA ASP A 135 15.69 2.57 21.52
C ASP A 135 14.52 3.35 20.89
N GLU A 136 14.12 2.86 19.72
CA GLU A 136 12.89 2.93 18.91
C GLU A 136 11.58 3.59 19.42
N ASP A 137 11.44 4.01 20.67
CA ASP A 137 10.30 4.80 21.13
C ASP A 137 10.70 6.26 21.26
N GLY A 138 10.16 7.11 20.38
CA GLY A 138 10.38 8.57 20.30
C GLY A 138 9.94 9.40 21.51
N ALA A 139 10.27 8.95 22.72
CA ALA A 139 10.41 9.77 23.91
C ALA A 139 11.92 10.06 24.07
N GLY A 140 12.35 11.19 23.51
CA GLY A 140 13.63 11.79 23.88
C GLY A 140 13.65 12.01 25.39
N SER A 141 14.22 11.07 26.13
CA SER A 141 14.49 11.24 27.55
C SER A 141 15.79 12.03 27.68
N ASP A 142 15.61 13.34 27.82
CA ASP A 142 16.40 14.20 28.69
C ASP A 142 17.88 13.84 28.86
N GLY A 143 18.68 14.55 28.05
CA GLY A 143 20.04 14.85 28.38
C GLY A 143 20.91 14.86 27.14
N GLU A 144 21.12 16.04 26.57
CA GLU A 144 22.41 16.34 25.93
C GLU A 144 23.53 16.17 26.98
N LYS A 145 23.84 14.92 27.36
CA LYS A 145 25.19 14.63 27.84
C LYS A 145 26.04 14.86 26.61
N LYS A 146 26.67 16.04 26.55
CA LYS A 146 27.82 16.31 25.69
C LYS A 146 28.76 15.13 25.85
N SER A 147 28.65 14.16 24.95
CA SER A 147 29.48 12.97 25.02
C SER A 147 30.89 13.46 24.81
N ASP A 148 31.80 13.08 25.70
CA ASP A 148 33.18 13.53 25.61
C ASP A 148 33.79 12.89 24.36
N ILE A 149 33.88 13.69 23.30
CA ILE A 149 34.46 13.30 22.00
C ILE A 149 35.98 13.43 22.00
N SER A 150 36.60 13.78 23.13
CA SER A 150 38.05 13.94 23.20
C SER A 150 38.77 12.62 22.93
N TRP A 151 39.97 12.72 22.37
CA TRP A 151 40.86 11.58 22.17
C TRP A 151 41.06 10.75 23.44
N ASN A 152 41.11 11.38 24.61
CA ASN A 152 41.27 10.69 25.89
C ASN A 152 40.06 9.81 26.25
N ALA A 153 38.84 10.26 25.94
CA ALA A 153 37.63 9.48 26.12
C ALA A 153 37.57 8.30 25.13
N ALA A 154 37.90 8.53 23.86
CA ALA A 154 38.03 7.48 22.84
C ALA A 154 39.09 6.43 23.24
N LYS A 155 40.26 6.88 23.70
CA LYS A 155 41.38 6.04 24.17
C LYS A 155 40.98 5.18 25.38
N LYS A 156 40.13 5.71 26.27
CA LYS A 156 39.58 4.97 27.42
C LYS A 156 38.57 3.91 26.98
N ARG A 157 37.71 4.21 25.99
CA ARG A 157 36.75 3.26 25.40
C ARG A 157 37.47 2.13 24.66
N MET A 158 38.51 2.47 23.89
CA MET A 158 39.40 1.53 23.20
C MET A 158 40.35 0.78 24.15
N ALA A 159 40.33 1.04 25.46
CA ALA A 159 41.21 0.35 26.40
C ALA A 159 40.97 -1.16 26.45
N ARG A 160 39.72 -1.61 26.18
CA ARG A 160 39.34 -3.01 25.98
C ARG A 160 39.11 -3.26 24.50
N VAL A 161 40.19 -3.47 23.75
CA VAL A 161 40.18 -3.63 22.28
C VAL A 161 39.25 -4.76 21.84
N ASP A 162 39.23 -5.90 22.54
CA ASP A 162 38.36 -7.04 22.20
C ASP A 162 36.86 -6.71 22.30
N VAL A 163 36.48 -5.87 23.27
CA VAL A 163 35.09 -5.46 23.48
C VAL A 163 34.73 -4.39 22.45
N PHE A 164 35.63 -3.45 22.19
CA PHE A 164 35.44 -2.38 21.21
C PHE A 164 35.27 -2.91 19.78
N VAL A 165 36.10 -3.87 19.36
CA VAL A 165 35.95 -4.51 18.04
C VAL A 165 34.63 -5.26 17.93
N ARG A 166 34.18 -5.91 19.00
CA ARG A 166 32.87 -6.58 19.04
C ARG A 166 31.74 -5.58 18.88
N GLU A 167 31.77 -4.47 19.63
CA GLU A 167 30.77 -3.40 19.55
C GLU A 167 30.70 -2.77 18.16
N LEU A 168 31.84 -2.61 17.47
CA LEU A 168 31.86 -2.13 16.08
C LEU A 168 31.28 -3.16 15.09
N MET A 169 31.49 -4.45 15.32
CA MET A 169 30.95 -5.52 14.47
C MET A 169 29.46 -5.78 14.70
N THR A 170 28.96 -5.51 15.91
CA THR A 170 27.55 -5.70 16.29
C THR A 170 26.77 -4.39 16.33
N PHE A 171 27.31 -3.31 15.76
CA PHE A 171 26.63 -2.03 15.71
C PHE A 171 25.35 -2.15 14.88
N ASP A 172 24.25 -1.63 15.42
CA ASP A 172 22.96 -1.62 14.73
C ASP A 172 23.00 -0.61 13.58
N LYS A 173 22.59 -1.05 12.40
CA LYS A 173 22.75 -0.31 11.14
C LYS A 173 21.43 0.29 10.64
N ASP A 174 20.34 0.01 11.34
CA ASP A 174 18.97 0.47 11.02
C ASP A 174 18.61 1.78 11.75
#